data_AF-A0A1D3D3E5-F1
#
_entry.id   AF-A0A1D3D3E5-F1
#
_cell.length_a   1.000
_cell.length_b   1.000
_cell.length_c   1.000
_cell.angle_alpha   90.00
_cell.angle_beta   90.00
_cell.angle_gamma   90.00
#
_symmetry.space_group_name_H-M   'P 1'
#
loop_
_entity.id
_entity.type
_entity.pdbx_description
1 polymer ?
#
loop_
_entity_poly.entity_id
_entity_poly.type
_entity_poly.pdbx_seq_one_letter_code
_entity_poly.pdbx_strand_id
1 'polypeptide(L)'
;MSGTLTTPAASSTASTPPTGNKQHKSVYYLTNNSTLSRKGFVAKLQTLGVPCTEQQVLCTSYSTAKYIRKQQKKAMHQSNKSSRVYVVGEEGLLEELRSNGIDAFGGQEEVYEEIDFGNDPEVSVQPDVDFVVVGLDRRFSYKKLQTAQLYINSCGAQFIGTNIDPLGNFSTKQKWAGAGTMVAAVAAACRAQPVLMGKPSEQMQQLVLEALEGEDLNRVLVVGDSLLTDIAFAASSALQSCLCLTGVTGNEQLREAFAAAAAGASSHVSRADAKEVDGKARTSASIGSLSCSPAARPPLPTFIIDTAAHLCPPSSNGLLL
;
A
#
# COMPACT_ATOMS: atom_id res chain seq x y z
N MET A 1 -3.75 -0.86 14.72
CA MET A 1 -2.73 -0.38 15.67
C MET A 1 -1.61 0.15 14.79
N SER A 2 -1.23 1.41 15.01
CA SER A 2 -0.52 2.24 14.02
C SER A 2 0.98 2.10 14.19
N GLY A 3 1.69 1.95 13.07
CA GLY A 3 3.13 2.14 13.04
C GLY A 3 3.52 3.60 13.23
N THR A 4 4.68 3.85 13.83
CA THR A 4 5.22 5.17 14.20
C THR A 4 6.49 5.47 13.42
N LEU A 5 6.58 6.62 12.78
CA LEU A 5 7.76 7.10 12.04
C LEU A 5 8.45 8.27 12.79
N THR A 6 9.77 8.25 12.99
CA THR A 6 10.50 9.32 13.75
C THR A 6 11.61 10.01 12.96
N THR A 7 11.66 11.36 12.86
CA THR A 7 12.80 12.19 12.36
C THR A 7 12.83 13.64 12.93
N PRO A 8 13.91 14.45 12.76
CA PRO A 8 14.09 15.79 13.36
C PRO A 8 13.69 17.02 12.48
N ALA A 9 12.72 17.83 12.95
CA ALA A 9 12.29 19.09 12.33
C ALA A 9 12.80 20.37 13.03
N ALA A 10 12.95 21.43 12.24
CA ALA A 10 13.41 22.77 12.64
C ALA A 10 12.34 23.66 13.31
N SER A 11 12.83 24.70 14.01
CA SER A 11 12.20 25.50 15.07
C SER A 11 11.51 26.80 14.64
N SER A 12 10.54 27.28 15.43
CA SER A 12 10.48 28.71 15.88
C SER A 12 9.58 28.98 17.11
N THR A 13 10.20 29.57 18.16
CA THR A 13 9.72 30.48 19.25
C THR A 13 8.68 30.00 20.30
N ALA A 14 8.71 30.29 21.62
CA ALA A 14 9.71 30.71 22.61
C ALA A 14 9.06 30.70 24.04
N SER A 15 9.68 30.08 25.06
CA SER A 15 9.79 30.48 26.49
C SER A 15 10.29 29.29 27.37
N THR A 16 11.29 29.56 28.22
CA THR A 16 12.31 28.63 28.78
C THR A 16 11.92 27.97 30.15
N PRO A 17 12.67 26.99 30.74
CA PRO A 17 12.19 25.62 31.03
C PRO A 17 12.33 25.21 32.53
N PRO A 18 12.04 23.94 32.88
CA PRO A 18 13.01 23.23 33.73
C PRO A 18 13.31 21.78 33.31
N THR A 19 14.62 21.47 33.36
CA THR A 19 15.28 20.17 33.64
C THR A 19 14.87 18.91 32.85
N GLY A 20 15.74 18.53 31.91
CA GLY A 20 15.82 17.22 31.26
C GLY A 20 15.77 17.37 29.74
N ASN A 21 16.88 17.10 29.05
CA ASN A 21 16.95 17.01 27.58
C ASN A 21 16.05 15.85 27.07
N LYS A 22 14.73 16.04 27.07
CA LYS A 22 13.81 15.22 26.28
C LYS A 22 13.90 15.77 24.87
N GLN A 23 14.76 15.16 24.04
CA GLN A 23 14.78 15.45 22.61
C GLN A 23 13.37 15.28 22.06
N HIS A 24 12.74 16.39 21.65
CA HIS A 24 11.43 16.37 21.00
C HIS A 24 11.58 15.61 19.67
N LYS A 25 10.94 14.45 19.56
CA LYS A 25 10.86 13.69 18.31
C LYS A 25 9.53 14.02 17.63
N SER A 26 9.57 14.30 16.33
CA SER A 26 8.35 14.36 15.51
C SER A 26 7.80 12.95 15.34
N VAL A 27 6.48 12.82 15.42
CA VAL A 27 5.77 11.54 15.35
C VAL A 27 4.69 11.64 14.29
N TYR A 28 4.73 10.72 13.33
CA TYR A 28 3.67 10.50 12.34
C TYR A 28 3.03 9.12 12.55
N TYR A 29 1.72 9.05 12.34
CA TYR A 29 0.89 7.86 12.45
C TYR A 29 0.52 7.39 11.06
N LEU A 30 1.12 6.27 10.64
CA LEU A 30 1.00 5.73 9.29
C LEU A 30 0.11 4.48 9.27
N THR A 31 -1.05 4.54 8.60
CA THR A 31 -2.07 3.47 8.66
C THR A 31 -2.64 3.10 7.29
N ASN A 32 -2.79 1.78 7.05
CA ASN A 32 -3.51 1.27 5.88
C ASN A 32 -5.04 1.31 6.03
N ASN A 33 -5.54 1.62 7.23
CA ASN A 33 -6.96 1.65 7.50
C ASN A 33 -7.63 2.89 6.87
N SER A 34 -8.59 2.67 5.96
CA SER A 34 -9.38 3.69 5.27
C SER A 34 -10.78 3.92 5.88
N THR A 35 -11.12 3.30 7.01
CA THR A 35 -12.47 3.43 7.60
C THR A 35 -12.75 4.80 8.22
N LEU A 36 -11.70 5.57 8.50
CA LEU A 36 -11.78 6.89 9.13
C LEU A 36 -11.08 7.93 8.26
N SER A 37 -11.58 9.17 8.34
CA SER A 37 -10.85 10.36 7.92
C SER A 37 -9.69 10.64 8.88
N ARG A 38 -8.80 11.57 8.53
CA ARG A 38 -7.76 12.06 9.42
C ARG A 38 -8.35 12.65 10.70
N LYS A 39 -9.46 13.40 10.58
CA LYS A 39 -10.25 13.89 11.72
C LYS A 39 -10.70 12.74 12.62
N GLY A 40 -11.28 11.70 12.03
CA GLY A 40 -11.71 10.50 12.77
C GLY A 40 -10.54 9.80 13.48
N PHE A 41 -9.37 9.70 12.85
CA PHE A 41 -8.18 9.13 13.48
C PHE A 41 -7.61 10.00 14.60
N VAL A 42 -7.59 11.32 14.44
CA VAL A 42 -7.18 12.25 15.50
C VAL A 42 -8.09 12.08 16.72
N ALA A 43 -9.41 12.11 16.54
CA ALA A 43 -10.36 11.89 17.61
C ALA A 43 -10.14 10.53 18.30
N LYS A 44 -9.92 9.47 17.51
CA LYS A 44 -9.65 8.13 18.04
C LYS A 44 -8.33 8.05 18.82
N LEU A 45 -7.26 8.69 18.36
CA LEU A 45 -5.99 8.68 19.07
C LEU A 45 -6.08 9.48 20.38
N GLN A 46 -6.83 10.59 20.37
CA GLN A 46 -7.09 11.38 21.57
C GLN A 46 -7.83 10.58 22.65
N THR A 47 -8.83 9.75 22.31
CA THR A 47 -9.50 8.89 23.30
C THR A 47 -8.60 7.82 23.90
N LEU A 48 -7.50 7.48 23.21
CA LEU A 48 -6.45 6.58 23.70
C LEU A 48 -5.35 7.32 24.50
N GLY A 49 -5.51 8.62 24.75
CA GLY A 49 -4.53 9.44 25.46
C GLY A 49 -3.32 9.83 24.60
N VAL A 50 -3.42 9.73 23.27
CA VAL A 50 -2.36 10.03 22.32
C VAL A 50 -2.66 11.35 21.61
N PRO A 51 -2.07 12.48 22.06
CA PRO A 51 -2.26 13.77 21.40
C PRO A 51 -1.60 13.75 20.01
N CYS A 52 -2.36 14.15 19.00
CA CYS A 52 -1.88 14.29 17.62
C CYS A 52 -2.70 15.34 16.85
N THR A 53 -2.15 15.77 15.73
CA THR A 53 -2.78 16.68 14.76
C THR A 53 -3.09 15.93 13.46
N GLU A 54 -3.96 16.49 12.61
CA GLU A 54 -4.28 15.88 11.31
C GLU A 54 -3.05 15.77 10.39
N GLN A 55 -2.09 16.70 10.51
CA GLN A 55 -0.83 16.69 9.76
C GLN A 55 0.04 15.48 10.12
N GLN A 56 -0.10 14.97 11.35
CA GLN A 56 0.62 13.80 11.81
C GLN A 56 -0.05 12.48 11.39
N VAL A 57 -1.25 12.51 10.81
CA VAL A 57 -1.96 11.28 10.39
C VAL A 57 -1.81 11.08 8.88
N LEU A 58 -1.09 10.03 8.51
CA LEU A 58 -0.90 9.58 7.13
C LEU A 58 -1.67 8.28 6.93
N CYS A 59 -2.87 8.38 6.39
CA CYS A 59 -3.78 7.26 6.17
C CYS A 59 -4.10 7.04 4.69
N THR A 60 -4.57 5.85 4.34
CA THR A 60 -4.95 5.52 2.96
C THR A 60 -6.11 6.35 2.44
N SER A 61 -7.05 6.77 3.29
CA SER A 61 -8.10 7.72 2.90
C SER A 61 -7.51 9.06 2.43
N TYR A 62 -6.50 9.59 3.13
CA TYR A 62 -5.84 10.83 2.74
C TYR A 62 -4.94 10.65 1.51
N SER A 63 -4.17 9.55 1.43
CA SER A 63 -3.38 9.22 0.24
C SER A 63 -4.27 9.12 -1.01
N THR A 64 -5.44 8.47 -0.89
CA THR A 64 -6.44 8.39 -1.96
C THR A 64 -6.90 9.78 -2.40
N ALA A 65 -7.28 10.64 -1.45
CA ALA A 65 -7.75 11.99 -1.76
C ALA A 65 -6.68 12.84 -2.46
N LYS A 66 -5.44 12.80 -1.97
CA LYS A 66 -4.28 13.45 -2.59
C LYS A 66 -4.05 12.96 -4.02
N TYR A 67 -4.06 11.65 -4.23
CA TYR A 67 -3.86 11.03 -5.54
C TYR A 67 -4.95 11.47 -6.53
N ILE A 68 -6.23 11.31 -6.17
CA ILE A 68 -7.36 11.69 -7.04
C ILE A 68 -7.31 13.18 -7.37
N ARG A 69 -7.03 14.05 -6.39
CA ARG A 69 -6.90 15.49 -6.67
C ARG A 69 -5.78 15.82 -7.64
N LYS A 70 -4.62 15.16 -7.52
CA LYS A 70 -3.51 15.32 -8.46
C LYS A 70 -3.94 14.92 -9.88
N GLN A 71 -4.70 13.83 -10.02
CA GLN A 71 -5.18 13.35 -11.31
C GLN A 71 -6.26 14.25 -11.91
N GLN A 72 -7.25 14.68 -11.11
CA GLN A 72 -8.30 15.62 -11.53
C GLN A 72 -7.72 16.96 -11.98
N LYS A 73 -6.71 17.49 -11.28
CA LYS A 73 -6.02 18.71 -11.71
C LYS A 73 -5.36 18.55 -13.07
N LYS A 74 -4.71 17.42 -13.35
CA LYS A 74 -4.11 17.17 -14.67
C LYS A 74 -5.18 17.10 -15.78
N ALA A 75 -6.30 16.45 -15.52
CA ALA A 75 -7.41 16.32 -16.47
C ALA A 75 -8.14 17.66 -16.71
N MET A 76 -8.33 18.49 -15.68
CA MET A 76 -8.95 19.82 -15.79
C MET A 76 -8.21 20.76 -16.74
N HIS A 77 -6.89 20.66 -16.84
CA HIS A 77 -6.13 21.45 -17.83
C HIS A 77 -6.45 21.03 -19.28
N GLN A 78 -7.12 19.90 -19.48
CA GLN A 78 -7.44 19.33 -20.79
C GLN A 78 -8.95 19.38 -21.10
N SER A 79 -9.83 19.47 -20.09
CA SER A 79 -11.29 19.52 -20.28
C SER A 79 -12.03 20.07 -19.04
N ASN A 80 -13.11 20.83 -19.25
CA ASN A 80 -14.00 21.35 -18.20
C ASN A 80 -15.09 20.34 -17.76
N LYS A 81 -14.82 19.02 -17.84
CA LYS A 81 -15.80 17.98 -17.48
C LYS A 81 -15.86 17.77 -15.95
N SER A 82 -17.06 17.53 -15.42
CA SER A 82 -17.26 17.01 -14.07
C SER A 82 -16.58 15.65 -13.90
N SER A 83 -15.94 15.43 -12.74
CA SER A 83 -15.17 14.22 -12.43
C SER A 83 -15.55 13.71 -11.04
N ARG A 84 -16.27 12.60 -10.99
CA ARG A 84 -16.82 12.03 -9.75
C ARG A 84 -16.16 10.72 -9.38
N VAL A 85 -16.32 10.36 -8.10
CA VAL A 85 -15.73 9.16 -7.51
C VAL A 85 -16.81 8.27 -6.92
N TYR A 86 -16.88 7.03 -7.40
CA TYR A 86 -17.68 5.98 -6.77
C TYR A 86 -16.86 5.26 -5.71
N VAL A 87 -17.41 5.09 -4.51
CA VAL A 87 -16.71 4.51 -3.37
C VAL A 87 -17.38 3.21 -2.93
N VAL A 88 -16.60 2.15 -2.83
CA VAL A 88 -16.91 0.94 -2.09
C VAL A 88 -16.10 0.98 -0.80
N GLY A 89 -16.70 1.46 0.29
CA GLY A 89 -15.97 1.76 1.53
C GLY A 89 -16.84 2.39 2.61
N GLU A 90 -16.24 2.62 3.77
CA GLU A 90 -16.92 3.25 4.91
C GLU A 90 -16.93 4.78 4.87
N GLU A 91 -17.76 5.38 5.73
CA GLU A 91 -18.03 6.82 5.71
C GLU A 91 -16.78 7.69 5.89
N GLY A 92 -15.79 7.26 6.68
CA GLY A 92 -14.55 8.02 6.85
C GLY A 92 -13.74 8.19 5.57
N LEU A 93 -13.85 7.26 4.61
CA LEU A 93 -13.25 7.42 3.29
C LEU A 93 -13.99 8.49 2.48
N LEU A 94 -15.31 8.47 2.49
CA LEU A 94 -16.14 9.49 1.84
C LEU A 94 -15.90 10.88 2.46
N GLU A 95 -15.86 10.98 3.78
CA GLU A 95 -15.57 12.21 4.50
C GLU A 95 -14.20 12.80 4.10
N GLU A 96 -13.15 11.97 4.05
CA GLU A 96 -11.82 12.44 3.65
C GLU A 96 -11.82 12.93 2.20
N LEU A 97 -12.46 12.20 1.27
CA LEU A 97 -12.56 12.63 -0.13
C LEU A 97 -13.30 13.97 -0.25
N ARG A 98 -14.48 14.08 0.38
CA ARG A 98 -15.34 15.28 0.33
C ARG A 98 -14.68 16.48 1.00
N SER A 99 -13.97 16.29 2.10
CA SER A 99 -13.22 17.38 2.77
C SER A 99 -12.06 17.92 1.93
N ASN A 100 -11.55 17.13 0.99
CA ASN A 100 -10.61 17.57 -0.04
C ASN A 100 -11.32 18.12 -1.29
N GLY A 101 -12.65 18.30 -1.24
CA GLY A 101 -13.55 18.84 -2.26
C GLY A 101 -13.86 17.88 -3.42
N ILE A 102 -13.55 16.60 -3.27
CA ILE A 102 -13.84 15.59 -4.29
C ILE A 102 -15.32 15.25 -4.19
N ASP A 103 -16.04 15.28 -5.32
CA ASP A 103 -17.40 14.77 -5.38
C ASP A 103 -17.37 13.24 -5.36
N ALA A 104 -17.73 12.67 -4.21
CA ALA A 104 -17.68 11.25 -3.93
C ALA A 104 -19.02 10.75 -3.37
N PHE A 105 -19.47 9.60 -3.89
CA PHE A 105 -20.73 8.95 -3.51
C PHE A 105 -20.58 7.43 -3.41
N GLY A 106 -21.65 6.75 -2.99
CA GLY A 106 -21.66 5.32 -2.69
C GLY A 106 -21.41 5.07 -1.20
N GLY A 107 -20.58 4.09 -0.88
CA GLY A 107 -20.14 3.76 0.46
C GLY A 107 -21.18 3.09 1.34
N GLN A 108 -21.04 3.23 2.66
CA GLN A 108 -21.82 2.46 3.64
C GLN A 108 -23.34 2.76 3.63
N GLU A 109 -23.73 3.94 3.18
CA GLU A 109 -25.14 4.36 3.14
C GLU A 109 -25.87 3.90 1.89
N GLU A 110 -25.16 3.36 0.88
CA GLU A 110 -25.80 2.78 -0.29
C GLU A 110 -26.70 1.61 0.12
N VAL A 111 -28.00 1.80 -0.08
CA VAL A 111 -29.03 0.82 0.28
C VAL A 111 -28.89 -0.40 -0.62
N TYR A 112 -28.86 -1.58 0.01
CA TYR A 112 -28.93 -2.82 -0.73
C TYR A 112 -30.33 -2.95 -1.34
N GLU A 113 -30.37 -3.06 -2.67
CA GLU A 113 -31.56 -3.38 -3.42
C GLU A 113 -31.35 -4.77 -4.01
N GLU A 114 -32.33 -5.66 -3.82
CA GLU A 114 -32.30 -6.96 -4.48
C GLU A 114 -32.35 -6.78 -5.98
N ILE A 115 -31.48 -7.49 -6.68
CA ILE A 115 -31.42 -7.49 -8.13
C ILE A 115 -32.34 -8.60 -8.62
N ASP A 116 -33.36 -8.24 -9.40
CA ASP A 116 -34.27 -9.20 -10.00
C ASP A 116 -33.63 -9.86 -11.23
N PHE A 117 -33.01 -11.02 -11.03
CA PHE A 117 -32.43 -11.82 -12.10
C PHE A 117 -33.47 -12.50 -13.00
N GLY A 118 -34.77 -12.44 -12.66
CA GLY A 118 -35.84 -12.98 -13.48
C GLY A 118 -36.24 -12.08 -14.66
N ASN A 119 -35.85 -10.80 -14.63
CA ASN A 119 -36.30 -9.77 -15.57
C ASN A 119 -35.14 -8.95 -16.17
N ASP A 120 -34.10 -9.63 -16.70
CA ASP A 120 -32.94 -9.01 -17.35
C ASP A 120 -32.32 -7.84 -16.55
N PRO A 121 -31.56 -8.14 -15.48
CA PRO A 121 -31.19 -7.13 -14.50
C PRO A 121 -30.25 -6.06 -15.06
N GLU A 122 -30.56 -4.80 -14.79
CA GLU A 122 -29.76 -3.64 -15.19
C GLU A 122 -29.34 -2.81 -13.96
N VAL A 123 -28.09 -2.33 -13.96
CA VAL A 123 -27.56 -1.39 -12.97
C VAL A 123 -27.18 -0.11 -13.70
N SER A 124 -27.86 1.00 -13.39
CA SER A 124 -27.57 2.29 -13.99
C SER A 124 -26.21 2.83 -13.54
N VAL A 125 -25.39 3.26 -14.51
CA VAL A 125 -24.12 3.94 -14.27
C VAL A 125 -24.10 5.34 -14.87
N GLN A 126 -23.37 6.24 -14.22
CA GLN A 126 -23.24 7.64 -14.63
C GLN A 126 -21.93 7.84 -15.43
N PRO A 127 -21.96 8.52 -16.59
CA PRO A 127 -20.79 8.66 -17.47
C PRO A 127 -19.75 9.69 -16.99
N ASP A 128 -19.99 10.37 -15.86
CA ASP A 128 -19.10 11.36 -15.24
C ASP A 128 -18.30 10.81 -14.05
N VAL A 129 -18.34 9.48 -13.84
CA VAL A 129 -17.53 8.80 -12.84
C VAL A 129 -16.20 8.37 -13.45
N ASP A 130 -15.13 9.02 -13.03
CA ASP A 130 -13.78 8.78 -13.55
C ASP A 130 -12.92 7.91 -12.61
N PHE A 131 -13.38 7.68 -11.38
CA PHE A 131 -12.65 6.89 -10.39
C PHE A 131 -13.57 5.97 -9.60
N VAL A 132 -13.09 4.75 -9.35
CA VAL A 132 -13.68 3.81 -8.40
C VAL A 132 -12.67 3.53 -7.30
N VAL A 133 -13.03 3.82 -6.05
CA VAL A 133 -12.20 3.57 -4.87
C VAL A 133 -12.77 2.43 -4.07
N VAL A 134 -11.97 1.38 -3.85
CA VAL A 134 -12.34 0.20 -3.07
C VAL A 134 -11.49 0.13 -1.81
N GLY A 135 -12.15 0.16 -0.66
CA GLY A 135 -11.54 -0.06 0.66
C GLY A 135 -12.33 -1.07 1.47
N LEU A 136 -12.13 -1.05 2.80
CA LEU A 136 -12.94 -1.89 3.68
C LEU A 136 -14.38 -1.37 3.67
N ASP A 137 -15.32 -2.25 3.34
CA ASP A 137 -16.76 -1.98 3.41
C ASP A 137 -17.46 -3.16 4.11
N ARG A 138 -17.91 -2.96 5.35
CA ARG A 138 -18.65 -4.00 6.08
C ARG A 138 -20.08 -4.22 5.57
N ARG A 139 -20.55 -3.36 4.67
CA ARG A 139 -21.80 -3.51 3.90
C ARG A 139 -21.51 -3.72 2.42
N PHE A 140 -20.39 -4.38 2.11
CA PHE A 140 -20.08 -4.85 0.77
C PHE A 140 -21.20 -5.75 0.26
N SER A 141 -21.63 -5.54 -0.98
CA SER A 141 -22.76 -6.25 -1.57
C SER A 141 -22.48 -6.59 -3.03
N TYR A 142 -23.24 -7.54 -3.56
CA TYR A 142 -23.16 -7.91 -4.98
C TYR A 142 -23.48 -6.70 -5.88
N LYS A 143 -24.46 -5.87 -5.51
CA LYS A 143 -24.78 -4.62 -6.24
C LYS A 143 -23.57 -3.68 -6.31
N LYS A 144 -22.87 -3.43 -5.20
CA LYS A 144 -21.67 -2.58 -5.20
C LYS A 144 -20.55 -3.15 -6.06
N LEU A 145 -20.34 -4.47 -6.02
CA LEU A 145 -19.39 -5.17 -6.89
C LEU A 145 -19.74 -4.96 -8.37
N GLN A 146 -21.00 -5.15 -8.74
CA GLN A 146 -21.48 -4.96 -10.11
C GLN A 146 -21.35 -3.49 -10.55
N THR A 147 -21.76 -2.53 -9.71
CA THR A 147 -21.63 -1.10 -9.98
C THR A 147 -20.18 -0.69 -10.19
N ALA A 148 -19.26 -1.13 -9.31
CA ALA A 148 -17.83 -0.89 -9.45
C ALA A 148 -17.28 -1.44 -10.77
N GLN A 149 -17.67 -2.68 -11.11
CA GLN A 149 -17.27 -3.33 -12.36
C GLN A 149 -17.74 -2.55 -13.59
N LEU A 150 -19.00 -2.10 -13.61
CA LEU A 150 -19.53 -1.32 -14.74
C LEU A 150 -18.81 0.02 -14.90
N TYR A 151 -18.54 0.73 -13.81
CA TYR A 151 -17.77 1.97 -13.88
C TYR A 151 -16.35 1.74 -14.43
N ILE A 152 -15.67 0.67 -13.98
CA ILE A 152 -14.30 0.37 -14.41
C ILE A 152 -14.28 -0.07 -15.88
N ASN A 153 -15.08 -1.08 -16.25
CA ASN A 153 -15.00 -1.72 -17.56
C ASN A 153 -15.77 -0.96 -18.65
N SER A 154 -16.90 -0.35 -18.32
CA SER A 154 -17.81 0.27 -19.32
C SER A 154 -17.62 1.79 -19.39
N CYS A 155 -17.37 2.45 -18.26
CA CYS A 155 -17.14 3.90 -18.24
C CYS A 155 -15.65 4.28 -18.30
N GLY A 156 -14.73 3.33 -18.12
CA GLY A 156 -13.29 3.57 -18.13
C GLY A 156 -12.77 4.23 -16.86
N ALA A 157 -13.51 4.15 -15.75
CA ALA A 157 -13.09 4.71 -14.48
C ALA A 157 -11.80 4.04 -13.97
N GLN A 158 -10.88 4.84 -13.40
CA GLN A 158 -9.66 4.32 -12.82
C GLN A 158 -9.96 3.55 -11.52
N PHE A 159 -9.48 2.32 -11.46
CA PHE A 159 -9.61 1.46 -10.29
C PHE A 159 -8.53 1.77 -9.25
N ILE A 160 -8.94 2.14 -8.04
CA ILE A 160 -8.08 2.46 -6.90
C ILE A 160 -8.42 1.54 -5.72
N GLY A 161 -7.39 0.96 -5.10
CA GLY A 161 -7.51 0.11 -3.91
C GLY A 161 -6.83 0.78 -2.72
N THR A 162 -7.51 0.87 -1.57
CA THR A 162 -6.91 1.56 -0.40
C THR A 162 -5.75 0.77 0.20
N ASN A 163 -5.87 -0.55 0.29
CA ASN A 163 -4.79 -1.49 0.67
C ASN A 163 -5.17 -2.92 0.24
N ILE A 164 -4.20 -3.85 0.36
CA ILE A 164 -4.38 -5.27 0.01
C ILE A 164 -4.38 -6.19 1.24
N ASP A 165 -4.63 -5.66 2.44
CA ASP A 165 -4.64 -6.46 3.66
C ASP A 165 -5.83 -7.44 3.61
N PRO A 166 -5.60 -8.77 3.49
CA PRO A 166 -6.69 -9.73 3.27
C PRO A 166 -7.54 -9.91 4.53
N LEU A 167 -6.94 -9.67 5.70
CA LEU A 167 -7.56 -9.85 7.00
C LEU A 167 -7.36 -8.61 7.88
N GLY A 168 -8.39 -8.26 8.65
CA GLY A 168 -8.36 -7.22 9.66
C GLY A 168 -8.56 -7.77 11.08
N ASN A 169 -7.84 -7.18 12.03
CA ASN A 169 -7.94 -7.48 13.45
C ASN A 169 -9.00 -6.58 14.12
N PHE A 170 -10.28 -6.95 13.97
CA PHE A 170 -11.40 -6.22 14.61
C PHE A 170 -11.82 -6.81 15.96
N SER A 171 -11.34 -8.00 16.29
CA SER A 171 -11.62 -8.70 17.55
C SER A 171 -10.36 -9.44 18.00
N THR A 172 -10.24 -9.69 19.31
CA THR A 172 -9.19 -10.54 19.87
C THR A 172 -9.41 -12.03 19.60
N LYS A 173 -10.63 -12.43 19.21
CA LYS A 173 -11.00 -13.85 19.03
C LYS A 173 -10.78 -14.36 17.61
N GLN A 174 -10.93 -13.49 16.62
CA GLN A 174 -10.90 -13.89 15.22
C GLN A 174 -10.46 -12.75 14.31
N LYS A 175 -9.82 -13.13 13.20
CA LYS A 175 -9.55 -12.26 12.07
C LYS A 175 -10.77 -12.25 11.16
N TRP A 176 -11.09 -11.09 10.59
CA TRP A 176 -12.18 -10.96 9.60
C TRP A 176 -11.63 -10.47 8.27
N ALA A 177 -12.44 -10.54 7.21
CA ALA A 177 -12.08 -9.98 5.92
C ALA A 177 -11.63 -8.50 6.04
N GLY A 178 -10.44 -8.21 5.51
CA GLY A 178 -9.88 -6.88 5.38
C GLY A 178 -10.20 -6.27 4.00
N ALA A 179 -9.76 -5.03 3.77
CA ALA A 179 -10.01 -4.32 2.51
C ALA A 179 -9.49 -5.08 1.28
N GLY A 180 -8.37 -5.81 1.43
CA GLY A 180 -7.80 -6.62 0.36
C GLY A 180 -8.76 -7.66 -0.20
N THR A 181 -9.69 -8.17 0.62
CA THR A 181 -10.71 -9.13 0.15
C THR A 181 -11.73 -8.46 -0.78
N MET A 182 -12.21 -7.26 -0.45
CA MET A 182 -13.11 -6.50 -1.32
C MET A 182 -12.40 -6.05 -2.59
N VAL A 183 -11.15 -5.58 -2.47
CA VAL A 183 -10.31 -5.19 -3.61
C VAL A 183 -10.09 -6.39 -4.54
N ALA A 184 -9.79 -7.58 -4.00
CA ALA A 184 -9.62 -8.79 -4.80
C ALA A 184 -10.91 -9.22 -5.52
N ALA A 185 -12.08 -9.09 -4.87
CA ALA A 185 -13.37 -9.39 -5.49
C ALA A 185 -13.63 -8.47 -6.70
N VAL A 186 -13.42 -7.16 -6.54
CA VAL A 186 -13.57 -6.19 -7.64
C VAL A 186 -12.53 -6.44 -8.73
N ALA A 187 -11.27 -6.69 -8.37
CA ALA A 187 -10.21 -6.99 -9.33
C ALA A 187 -10.53 -8.23 -10.19
N ALA A 188 -11.06 -9.29 -9.56
CA ALA A 188 -11.47 -10.51 -10.25
C ALA A 188 -12.63 -10.24 -11.23
N ALA A 189 -13.66 -9.51 -10.80
CA ALA A 189 -14.79 -9.16 -11.66
C ALA A 189 -14.39 -8.27 -12.84
N CYS A 190 -13.49 -7.31 -12.61
CA CYS A 190 -13.05 -6.36 -13.64
C CYS A 190 -11.95 -6.92 -14.54
N ARG A 191 -11.25 -7.98 -14.11
CA ARG A 191 -9.97 -8.46 -14.67
C ARG A 191 -8.94 -7.33 -14.79
N ALA A 192 -8.91 -6.46 -13.78
CA ALA A 192 -8.08 -5.27 -13.72
C ALA A 192 -7.39 -5.15 -12.36
N GLN A 193 -6.19 -4.57 -12.34
CA GLN A 193 -5.45 -4.32 -11.11
C GLN A 193 -5.66 -2.89 -10.62
N PRO A 194 -5.79 -2.66 -9.31
CA PRO A 194 -5.94 -1.32 -8.76
C PRO A 194 -4.61 -0.57 -8.69
N VAL A 195 -4.69 0.76 -8.73
CA VAL A 195 -3.63 1.60 -8.17
C VAL A 195 -3.75 1.57 -6.64
N LEU A 196 -2.69 1.14 -5.94
CA LEU A 196 -2.73 0.97 -4.49
C LEU A 196 -2.32 2.24 -3.74
N MET A 197 -3.08 2.59 -2.70
CA MET A 197 -2.84 3.81 -1.90
C MET A 197 -2.14 3.53 -0.57
N GLY A 198 -2.08 2.27 -0.13
CA GLY A 198 -1.52 1.87 1.16
C GLY A 198 -0.12 1.32 1.07
N LYS A 199 0.56 1.21 2.22
CA LYS A 199 1.86 0.55 2.33
C LYS A 199 1.82 -0.84 1.69
N PRO A 200 2.84 -1.23 0.90
CA PRO A 200 4.09 -0.51 0.61
C PRO A 200 4.06 0.37 -0.66
N SER A 201 2.90 0.80 -1.15
CA SER A 201 2.77 1.45 -2.47
C SER A 201 3.54 2.77 -2.60
N GLU A 202 3.94 3.08 -3.83
CA GLU A 202 4.58 4.35 -4.20
C GLU A 202 3.75 5.58 -3.76
N GLN A 203 2.42 5.48 -3.81
CA GLN A 203 1.55 6.61 -3.44
C GLN A 203 1.60 6.91 -1.94
N MET A 204 1.76 5.88 -1.11
CA MET A 204 2.01 6.09 0.31
C MET A 204 3.43 6.59 0.55
N GLN A 205 4.41 6.12 -0.22
CA GLN A 205 5.80 6.60 -0.11
C GLN A 205 5.89 8.08 -0.43
N GLN A 206 5.30 8.52 -1.55
CA GLN A 206 5.26 9.93 -1.93
C GLN A 206 4.61 10.78 -0.83
N LEU A 207 3.49 10.32 -0.27
CA LEU A 207 2.81 11.03 0.81
C LEU A 207 3.70 11.19 2.06
N VAL A 208 4.40 10.13 2.45
CA VAL A 208 5.31 10.16 3.61
C VAL A 208 6.50 11.05 3.34
N LEU A 209 7.12 10.97 2.16
CA LEU A 209 8.26 11.82 1.81
C LEU A 209 7.88 13.30 1.72
N GLU A 210 6.68 13.63 1.22
CA GLU A 210 6.12 14.99 1.28
C GLU A 210 5.95 15.47 2.73
N ALA A 211 5.49 14.61 3.64
CA ALA A 211 5.33 14.95 5.05
C ALA A 211 6.66 15.09 5.81
N LEU A 212 7.72 14.45 5.31
CA LEU A 212 9.08 14.49 5.86
C LEU A 212 9.99 15.48 5.12
N GLU A 213 9.42 16.40 4.32
CA GLU A 213 10.20 17.39 3.59
C GLU A 213 11.05 18.23 4.56
N GLY A 214 12.37 18.28 4.31
CA GLY A 214 13.35 18.97 5.15
C GLY A 214 13.97 18.12 6.26
N GLU A 215 13.51 16.88 6.45
CA GLU A 215 14.05 15.95 7.46
C GLU A 215 15.24 15.14 6.93
N ASP A 216 16.16 14.75 7.82
CA ASP A 216 17.23 13.79 7.50
C ASP A 216 16.68 12.36 7.48
N LEU A 217 16.50 11.79 6.28
CA LEU A 217 15.92 10.45 6.09
C LEU A 217 16.68 9.34 6.83
N ASN A 218 17.99 9.49 7.10
CA ASN A 218 18.77 8.49 7.85
C ASN A 218 18.41 8.45 9.34
N ARG A 219 17.71 9.48 9.82
CA ARG A 219 17.21 9.55 11.19
C ARG A 219 15.75 9.11 11.26
N VAL A 220 15.18 8.59 10.16
CA VAL A 220 13.81 8.08 10.04
C VAL A 220 13.73 6.63 10.45
N LEU A 221 12.92 6.34 11.47
CA LEU A 221 12.60 4.97 11.87
C LEU A 221 11.12 4.67 11.67
N VAL A 222 10.79 3.74 10.77
CA VAL A 222 9.46 3.11 10.67
C VAL A 222 9.33 2.04 11.74
N VAL A 223 8.42 2.22 12.68
CA VAL A 223 8.03 1.21 13.66
C VAL A 223 6.73 0.58 13.20
N GLY A 224 6.63 -0.74 13.13
CA GLY A 224 5.42 -1.44 12.69
C GLY A 224 5.40 -2.91 13.06
N ASP A 225 4.30 -3.60 12.80
CA ASP A 225 4.07 -5.00 13.22
C ASP A 225 3.99 -5.98 12.04
N SER A 226 4.08 -5.50 10.81
CA SER A 226 3.94 -6.30 9.60
C SER A 226 5.20 -6.26 8.74
N LEU A 227 5.78 -7.45 8.48
CA LEU A 227 6.87 -7.60 7.51
C LEU A 227 6.46 -7.15 6.11
N LEU A 228 5.25 -7.53 5.68
CA LEU A 228 4.77 -7.35 4.30
C LEU A 228 4.31 -5.91 4.01
N THR A 229 3.99 -5.13 5.03
CA THR A 229 3.53 -3.75 4.86
C THR A 229 4.49 -2.74 5.47
N ASP A 230 4.73 -2.76 6.78
CA ASP A 230 5.56 -1.74 7.43
C ASP A 230 7.04 -1.87 7.10
N ILE A 231 7.60 -3.08 7.22
CA ILE A 231 9.02 -3.31 6.96
C ILE A 231 9.31 -3.25 5.46
N ALA A 232 8.45 -3.82 4.64
CA ALA A 232 8.51 -3.67 3.19
C ALA A 232 8.44 -2.18 2.76
N PHE A 233 7.56 -1.39 3.37
CA PHE A 233 7.45 0.05 3.11
C PHE A 233 8.72 0.80 3.51
N ALA A 234 9.28 0.50 4.68
CA ALA A 234 10.52 1.11 5.14
C ALA A 234 11.66 0.82 4.15
N ALA A 235 11.81 -0.45 3.76
CA ALA A 235 12.83 -0.88 2.81
C ALA A 235 12.67 -0.21 1.45
N SER A 236 11.45 -0.18 0.89
CA SER A 236 11.18 0.44 -0.40
C SER A 236 11.33 1.97 -0.38
N SER A 237 11.23 2.59 0.80
CA SER A 237 11.43 4.02 1.01
C SER A 237 12.86 4.39 1.45
N ALA A 238 13.77 3.40 1.54
CA ALA A 238 15.12 3.56 2.09
C ALA A 238 15.17 4.15 3.52
N LEU A 239 14.18 3.81 4.35
CA LEU A 239 14.07 4.24 5.75
C LEU A 239 14.48 3.11 6.70
N GLN A 240 14.95 3.46 7.90
CA GLN A 240 15.22 2.44 8.92
C GLN A 240 13.90 1.85 9.41
N SER A 241 13.93 0.59 9.88
CA SER A 241 12.72 -0.10 10.36
C SER A 241 12.92 -0.80 11.70
N CYS A 242 11.88 -0.83 12.53
CA CYS A 242 11.79 -1.59 13.76
C CYS A 242 10.50 -2.42 13.76
N LEU A 243 10.63 -3.74 13.75
CA LEU A 243 9.50 -4.67 13.83
C LEU A 243 9.08 -4.90 15.29
N CYS A 244 7.81 -4.70 15.59
CA CYS A 244 7.17 -5.07 16.85
C CYS A 244 6.41 -6.39 16.70
N LEU A 245 6.59 -7.31 17.66
CA LEU A 245 5.95 -8.63 17.64
C LEU A 245 4.61 -8.68 18.39
N THR A 246 3.98 -7.53 18.56
CA THR A 246 2.70 -7.38 19.28
C THR A 246 1.48 -7.48 18.36
N GLY A 247 1.69 -7.67 17.06
CA GLY A 247 0.63 -7.58 16.05
C GLY A 247 0.66 -8.69 14.99
N VAL A 248 0.68 -8.32 13.71
CA VAL A 248 0.47 -9.25 12.59
C VAL A 248 1.58 -10.31 12.46
N THR A 249 2.85 -9.89 12.54
CA THR A 249 3.99 -10.80 12.37
C THR A 249 4.30 -11.51 13.69
N GLY A 250 4.18 -12.84 13.69
CA GLY A 250 4.58 -13.69 14.81
C GLY A 250 6.06 -14.10 14.79
N ASN A 251 6.53 -14.68 15.89
CA ASN A 251 7.90 -15.20 16.01
C ASN A 251 8.25 -16.25 14.95
N GLU A 252 7.30 -17.11 14.58
CA GLU A 252 7.50 -18.16 13.59
C GLU A 252 7.73 -17.58 12.19
N GLN A 253 6.82 -16.71 11.73
CA GLN A 253 6.96 -15.99 10.47
C GLN A 253 8.26 -15.19 10.39
N LEU A 254 8.68 -14.58 11.51
CA LEU A 254 9.97 -13.90 11.58
C LEU A 254 11.16 -14.87 11.41
N ARG A 255 11.12 -16.03 12.07
CA ARG A 255 12.17 -17.07 11.92
C ARG A 255 12.23 -17.59 10.48
N GLU A 256 11.09 -17.84 9.86
CA GLU A 256 11.01 -18.25 8.46
C GLU A 256 11.62 -17.21 7.53
N ALA A 257 11.29 -15.92 7.73
CA ALA A 257 11.87 -14.83 6.95
C ALA A 257 13.41 -14.76 7.10
N PHE A 258 13.94 -14.92 8.33
CA PHE A 258 15.39 -14.98 8.55
C PHE A 258 16.04 -16.21 7.93
N ALA A 259 15.40 -17.38 8.02
CA ALA A 259 15.90 -18.60 7.41
C ALA A 259 15.95 -18.49 5.88
N ALA A 260 14.91 -17.94 5.27
CA ALA A 260 14.86 -17.67 3.84
C ALA A 260 15.96 -16.69 3.40
N ALA A 261 16.18 -15.61 4.15
CA ALA A 261 17.25 -14.65 3.88
C ALA A 261 18.64 -15.29 4.00
N ALA A 262 18.87 -16.10 5.04
CA ALA A 262 20.14 -16.80 5.24
C ALA A 262 20.41 -17.84 4.14
N ALA A 263 19.38 -18.56 3.68
CA ALA A 263 19.49 -19.51 2.58
C ALA A 263 19.81 -18.81 1.25
N GLY A 264 19.16 -17.67 0.97
CA GLY A 264 19.45 -16.85 -0.22
C GLY A 264 20.85 -16.21 -0.19
N ALA A 265 21.34 -15.84 0.99
CA ALA A 265 22.71 -15.35 1.16
C ALA A 265 23.76 -16.47 1.04
N SER A 266 23.45 -17.68 1.53
CA SER A 266 24.34 -18.85 1.47
C SER A 266 24.51 -19.39 0.04
N SER A 267 23.48 -19.29 -0.82
CA SER A 267 23.61 -19.61 -2.25
C SER A 267 24.51 -18.65 -3.05
N HIS A 268 24.88 -17.50 -2.48
CA HIS A 268 25.85 -16.56 -3.05
C HIS A 268 27.27 -16.71 -2.47
N VAL A 269 27.48 -17.62 -1.51
CA VAL A 269 28.81 -17.92 -0.93
C VAL A 269 29.14 -19.40 -1.09
N SER A 270 29.54 -19.78 -2.30
CA SER A 270 30.43 -20.93 -2.55
C SER A 270 31.21 -20.63 -3.84
N ARG A 271 32.55 -20.64 -3.93
CA ARG A 271 33.64 -21.16 -3.12
C ARG A 271 34.84 -20.19 -3.17
N ALA A 272 35.33 -19.77 -2.02
CA ALA A 272 36.72 -19.34 -1.75
C ALA A 272 36.83 -19.28 -0.22
N ASP A 273 37.77 -19.84 0.51
CA ASP A 273 38.90 -20.72 0.22
C ASP A 273 39.03 -21.60 1.47
N ALA A 274 39.07 -22.92 1.29
CA ALA A 274 39.62 -23.82 2.28
C ALA A 274 40.56 -24.75 1.53
N LYS A 275 41.75 -24.21 1.20
CA LYS A 275 42.92 -25.03 0.93
C LYS A 275 44.07 -24.53 1.78
N GLU A 276 44.34 -25.39 2.75
CA GLU A 276 45.64 -25.70 3.33
C GLU A 276 46.80 -25.29 2.43
N VAL A 277 47.75 -24.62 3.07
CA VAL A 277 49.04 -24.21 2.53
C VAL A 277 49.83 -25.46 2.11
N ASP A 278 50.12 -25.60 0.82
CA ASP A 278 51.51 -25.79 0.37
C ASP A 278 51.72 -25.48 -1.12
N GLY A 279 52.79 -24.73 -1.42
CA GLY A 279 53.59 -24.88 -2.65
C GLY A 279 53.14 -24.31 -4.01
N LYS A 280 53.52 -23.04 -4.27
CA LYS A 280 54.08 -22.47 -5.54
C LYS A 280 53.25 -22.35 -6.85
N ALA A 281 52.95 -21.07 -7.14
CA ALA A 281 53.35 -20.29 -8.34
C ALA A 281 52.51 -20.26 -9.64
N ARG A 282 51.94 -19.04 -9.86
CA ARG A 282 51.98 -18.15 -11.06
C ARG A 282 51.02 -18.33 -12.27
N THR A 283 50.21 -17.26 -12.41
CA THR A 283 49.96 -16.38 -13.59
C THR A 283 48.91 -16.71 -14.67
N SER A 284 48.02 -15.71 -14.82
CA SER A 284 47.42 -15.14 -16.05
C SER A 284 46.11 -15.73 -16.60
N ALA A 285 45.22 -14.79 -16.95
CA ALA A 285 43.85 -14.98 -17.39
C ALA A 285 43.73 -15.11 -18.92
N SER A 286 42.73 -15.83 -19.43
CA SER A 286 41.80 -15.35 -20.47
C SER A 286 40.80 -16.44 -20.94
N ILE A 287 39.53 -16.07 -20.85
CA ILE A 287 38.38 -16.24 -21.75
C ILE A 287 38.40 -17.45 -22.72
N GLY A 288 37.49 -18.41 -22.48
CA GLY A 288 37.16 -19.51 -23.39
C GLY A 288 35.65 -19.83 -23.38
N SER A 289 35.07 -19.76 -24.57
CA SER A 289 33.66 -19.77 -24.98
C SER A 289 32.69 -20.81 -24.40
N LEU A 290 31.49 -20.33 -24.04
CA LEU A 290 30.25 -21.08 -23.83
C LEU A 290 29.65 -21.55 -25.17
N SER A 291 29.34 -22.85 -25.30
CA SER A 291 28.41 -23.37 -26.31
C SER A 291 27.21 -24.04 -25.63
N CYS A 292 26.02 -23.55 -25.96
CA CYS A 292 24.73 -23.89 -25.36
C CYS A 292 23.97 -24.91 -26.21
N SER A 293 23.33 -25.91 -25.59
CA SER A 293 22.20 -26.66 -26.17
C SER A 293 21.50 -27.53 -25.11
N PRO A 294 20.23 -27.90 -25.32
CA PRO A 294 19.12 -27.13 -24.75
C PRO A 294 18.17 -28.02 -23.93
N ALA A 295 17.96 -27.66 -22.67
CA ALA A 295 16.79 -28.07 -21.91
C ALA A 295 16.61 -27.10 -20.73
N ALA A 296 15.54 -26.30 -20.84
CA ALA A 296 14.93 -25.43 -19.83
C ALA A 296 15.88 -24.51 -19.02
N ARG A 297 15.89 -23.22 -19.37
CA ARG A 297 16.55 -22.16 -18.59
C ARG A 297 16.11 -22.18 -17.10
N PRO A 298 17.06 -22.23 -16.16
CA PRO A 298 16.96 -21.49 -14.91
C PRO A 298 17.36 -20.02 -15.16
N PRO A 299 16.70 -19.03 -14.52
CA PRO A 299 17.42 -17.82 -14.16
C PRO A 299 17.14 -17.29 -12.74
N LEU A 300 18.04 -16.41 -12.34
CA LEU A 300 18.51 -16.03 -11.01
C LEU A 300 17.58 -15.07 -10.20
N PRO A 301 17.87 -14.94 -8.88
CA PRO A 301 17.27 -13.98 -7.94
C PRO A 301 17.58 -12.51 -8.29
N THR A 302 16.59 -11.62 -8.08
CA THR A 302 16.80 -10.16 -7.89
C THR A 302 15.58 -9.36 -7.37
N PHE A 303 14.41 -9.95 -7.06
CA PHE A 303 13.15 -9.24 -6.72
C PHE A 303 13.07 -8.62 -5.29
N ILE A 304 14.15 -7.99 -4.88
CA ILE A 304 14.03 -6.61 -4.40
C ILE A 304 13.71 -5.67 -5.62
N ILE A 305 13.75 -6.17 -6.86
CA ILE A 305 13.56 -5.51 -8.17
C ILE A 305 12.16 -5.62 -8.85
N ASP A 306 11.35 -6.69 -8.71
CA ASP A 306 10.00 -6.83 -9.36
C ASP A 306 8.81 -6.08 -8.71
N THR A 307 9.04 -4.92 -8.08
CA THR A 307 7.95 -3.92 -7.94
C THR A 307 7.51 -3.37 -9.32
N ALA A 308 8.23 -3.68 -10.40
CA ALA A 308 8.13 -3.02 -11.71
C ALA A 308 7.44 -3.78 -12.86
N ALA A 309 7.00 -5.04 -12.74
CA ALA A 309 6.63 -5.83 -13.92
C ALA A 309 5.14 -5.96 -14.34
N HIS A 310 4.11 -5.97 -13.47
CA HIS A 310 2.77 -6.41 -13.93
C HIS A 310 1.54 -5.57 -13.56
N LEU A 311 1.73 -4.26 -13.44
CA LEU A 311 0.63 -3.28 -13.55
C LEU A 311 0.13 -3.02 -14.99
N CYS A 312 0.57 -3.74 -16.04
CA CYS A 312 -0.03 -3.76 -17.40
C CYS A 312 0.51 -4.92 -18.29
N PRO A 313 -0.28 -5.50 -19.24
CA PRO A 313 0.13 -6.60 -20.13
C PRO A 313 0.50 -6.13 -21.55
N PRO A 314 1.19 -6.95 -22.38
CA PRO A 314 1.08 -6.89 -23.83
C PRO A 314 0.27 -8.07 -24.39
N SER A 315 -0.43 -7.78 -25.48
CA SER A 315 -1.36 -8.61 -26.22
C SER A 315 -0.71 -9.72 -27.07
N SER A 316 -1.59 -10.63 -27.51
CA SER A 316 -1.55 -11.49 -28.71
C SER A 316 -1.11 -12.96 -28.60
N ASN A 317 -2.10 -13.81 -28.86
CA ASN A 317 -2.10 -15.13 -29.52
C ASN A 317 -1.40 -16.34 -28.87
N GLY A 318 -2.18 -17.39 -28.61
CA GLY A 318 -1.68 -18.77 -28.59
C GLY A 318 -2.52 -19.77 -27.81
N LEU A 319 -3.32 -20.55 -28.53
CA LEU A 319 -4.28 -21.59 -28.13
C LEU A 319 -3.68 -22.83 -27.42
N LEU A 320 -4.62 -23.69 -26.93
CA LEU A 320 -4.56 -25.13 -26.58
C LEU A 320 -4.26 -25.44 -25.09
N LEU A 321 -5.09 -26.14 -24.31
CA LEU A 321 -6.32 -26.94 -24.51
C LEU A 321 -7.22 -26.75 -23.28
#